data_AF-A0A949SJ15-F1
#
_entry.id   AF-A0A949SJ15-F1
#
_cell.length_a   1.000
_cell.length_b   1.000
_cell.length_c   1.000
_cell.angle_alpha   90.00
_cell.angle_beta   90.00
_cell.angle_gamma   90.00
#
_symmetry.space_group_name_H-M   'P 1'
#
loop_
_entity.id
_entity.type
_entity.pdbx_description
1 polymer ?
#
loop_
_entity_poly.entity_id
_entity_poly.type
_entity_poly.pdbx_seq_one_letter_code
_entity_poly.pdbx_strand_id
1 'polypeptide(L)'
;MKKLSFLVLIGVFGLGCTIAAIKLVSAQTQSQTNNSLTKLTKTVTLDSGWDAGLNIGLGGLASGDVVNIVPGGTGRIVSKVVTIADMPVGVPDSNTSLTAPLPGADVPENSLQVSSTDVSFQRPAIQGRILLYIEVPEGTKVSVTADASRVVNAYPVSAPLNVKGGVLGKGQSTLGKAIVMLMDPENGDPSDGIKGLGGNKYFVPYEKLSVTNGQNSLVGLSFIANIDIDESGTVTTVRVLQPLNSPQVSNALNGLRFEPFILNGATVKVSTVVKQ
;
A
#
# COMPACT_ATOMS: atom_id res chain seq x y z
N MET A 1 -44.34 -38.14 -11.09
CA MET A 1 -43.12 -38.28 -11.94
C MET A 1 -41.93 -38.42 -10.99
N LYS A 2 -41.58 -39.64 -10.60
CA LYS A 2 -40.45 -40.46 -11.10
C LYS A 2 -39.05 -39.81 -10.91
N LYS A 3 -38.31 -40.44 -9.99
CA LYS A 3 -36.90 -40.36 -9.60
C LYS A 3 -35.91 -40.02 -10.71
N LEU A 4 -34.78 -39.40 -10.36
CA LEU A 4 -33.49 -39.98 -10.70
C LEU A 4 -32.46 -39.73 -9.59
N SER A 5 -32.10 -40.82 -8.92
CA SER A 5 -30.95 -40.96 -8.04
C SER A 5 -29.71 -41.11 -8.92
N PHE A 6 -28.61 -40.41 -8.60
CA PHE A 6 -27.29 -40.82 -9.05
C PHE A 6 -26.45 -41.16 -7.81
N LEU A 7 -26.42 -42.47 -7.54
CA LEU A 7 -25.46 -43.12 -6.67
C LEU A 7 -24.27 -43.46 -7.56
N VAL A 8 -23.12 -42.81 -7.36
CA VAL A 8 -21.84 -43.34 -7.87
C VAL A 8 -21.10 -43.89 -6.67
N LEU A 9 -21.17 -45.22 -6.56
CA LEU A 9 -20.37 -46.05 -5.69
C LEU A 9 -19.05 -46.34 -6.44
N ILE A 10 -17.93 -45.82 -5.97
CA ILE A 10 -16.60 -46.37 -6.28
C ILE A 10 -16.01 -46.86 -4.96
N GLY A 11 -15.80 -48.17 -4.88
CA GLY A 11 -15.31 -48.87 -3.70
C GLY A 11 -13.79 -48.93 -3.61
N VAL A 12 -13.33 -48.73 -2.36
CA VAL A 12 -12.30 -49.48 -1.59
C VAL A 12 -10.90 -49.69 -2.20
N PHE A 13 -9.86 -49.11 -1.59
CA PHE A 13 -8.84 -49.82 -0.78
C PHE A 13 -7.76 -48.85 -0.25
N GLY A 14 -7.51 -48.91 1.07
CA GLY A 14 -6.16 -48.90 1.64
C GLY A 14 -5.43 -47.57 1.88
N LEU A 15 -5.10 -47.35 3.16
CA LEU A 15 -3.99 -46.54 3.69
C LEU A 15 -4.21 -45.01 3.78
N GLY A 16 -4.74 -44.62 4.95
CA GLY A 16 -4.17 -43.60 5.83
C GLY A 16 -3.39 -42.46 5.17
N CYS A 17 -4.10 -41.52 4.56
CA CYS A 17 -3.71 -40.13 4.56
C CYS A 17 -4.88 -39.37 5.16
N THR A 18 -4.73 -38.92 6.41
CA THR A 18 -5.52 -37.80 6.92
C THR A 18 -5.20 -36.60 6.03
N ILE A 19 -5.95 -36.44 4.94
CA ILE A 19 -6.07 -35.16 4.28
C ILE A 19 -6.77 -34.30 5.32
N ALA A 20 -6.00 -33.52 6.07
CA ALA A 20 -6.54 -32.44 6.86
C ALA A 20 -7.36 -31.61 5.87
N ALA A 21 -8.69 -31.71 5.99
CA ALA A 21 -9.59 -30.86 5.23
C ALA A 21 -9.23 -29.44 5.66
N ILE A 22 -8.50 -28.73 4.79
CA ILE A 22 -8.25 -27.30 4.94
C ILE A 22 -9.64 -26.69 4.86
N LYS A 23 -10.20 -26.38 6.04
CA LYS A 23 -11.48 -25.68 6.14
C LYS A 23 -11.29 -24.39 5.35
N LEU A 24 -12.17 -24.18 4.37
CA LEU A 24 -12.20 -22.96 3.61
C LEU A 24 -12.37 -21.82 4.60
N VAL A 25 -11.30 -21.07 4.84
CA VAL A 25 -11.39 -19.89 5.68
C VAL A 25 -12.07 -18.80 4.85
N SER A 26 -13.06 -18.13 5.42
CA SER A 26 -13.82 -17.12 4.69
C SER A 26 -12.89 -15.99 4.23
N ALA A 27 -12.75 -15.85 2.91
CA ALA A 27 -12.14 -14.69 2.29
C ALA A 27 -13.22 -13.63 2.07
N GLN A 28 -13.02 -12.43 2.61
CA GLN A 28 -13.85 -11.28 2.30
C GLN A 28 -13.10 -10.38 1.32
N THR A 29 -13.67 -10.20 0.12
CA THR A 29 -13.20 -9.18 -0.82
C THR A 29 -14.03 -7.91 -0.67
N GLN A 30 -13.35 -6.78 -0.58
CA GLN A 30 -13.95 -5.47 -0.79
C GLN A 30 -13.23 -4.78 -1.96
N SER A 31 -13.94 -4.62 -3.07
CA SER A 31 -13.52 -3.72 -4.16
C SER A 31 -13.98 -2.31 -3.83
N GLN A 32 -13.09 -1.33 -4.00
CA GLN A 32 -13.46 0.07 -3.86
C GLN A 32 -13.61 0.73 -5.25
N THR A 33 -14.35 1.83 -5.28
CA THR A 33 -14.70 2.57 -6.51
C THR A 33 -13.52 3.34 -7.10
N ASN A 34 -13.74 3.85 -8.31
CA ASN A 34 -12.77 4.45 -9.25
C ASN A 34 -11.89 5.57 -8.67
N ASN A 35 -12.28 6.15 -7.52
CA ASN A 35 -11.60 7.30 -6.94
C ASN A 35 -10.69 6.95 -5.74
N SER A 36 -10.69 5.74 -5.19
CA SER A 36 -9.79 5.39 -4.08
C SER A 36 -8.37 5.09 -4.55
N LEU A 37 -7.34 5.45 -3.76
CA LEU A 37 -5.99 4.92 -3.95
C LEU A 37 -5.98 3.40 -3.79
N THR A 38 -6.69 2.89 -2.77
CA THR A 38 -6.83 1.44 -2.53
C THR A 38 -7.92 0.89 -3.44
N LYS A 39 -7.56 0.04 -4.39
CA LYS A 39 -8.47 -0.54 -5.38
C LYS A 39 -9.11 -1.83 -4.89
N LEU A 40 -8.30 -2.67 -4.24
CA LEU A 40 -8.74 -3.96 -3.71
C LEU A 40 -8.30 -4.09 -2.26
N THR A 41 -9.16 -4.66 -1.42
CA THR A 41 -8.80 -5.21 -0.12
C THR A 41 -9.34 -6.63 -0.03
N LYS A 42 -8.48 -7.58 0.31
CA LYS A 42 -8.86 -8.96 0.62
C LYS A 42 -8.37 -9.32 2.00
N THR A 43 -9.28 -9.83 2.83
CA THR A 43 -8.98 -10.28 4.18
C THR A 43 -9.34 -11.76 4.30
N VAL A 44 -8.44 -12.52 4.88
CA VAL A 44 -8.64 -13.93 5.23
C VAL A 44 -8.41 -14.07 6.73
N THR A 45 -9.39 -14.59 7.44
CA THR A 45 -9.21 -14.98 8.85
C THR A 45 -8.29 -16.20 8.91
N LEU A 46 -7.62 -16.45 10.02
CA LEU A 46 -6.80 -17.64 10.20
C LEU A 46 -7.34 -18.45 11.39
N ASP A 47 -7.26 -19.77 11.28
CA ASP A 47 -7.61 -20.66 12.38
C ASP A 47 -6.59 -20.51 13.52
N SER A 48 -7.01 -20.81 14.75
CA SER A 48 -6.21 -20.60 15.98
C SER A 48 -4.92 -21.43 16.07
N GLY A 49 -4.72 -22.38 15.15
CA GLY A 49 -3.53 -23.22 15.05
C GLY A 49 -2.74 -23.00 13.76
N TRP A 50 -2.95 -21.88 13.06
CA TRP A 50 -2.22 -21.58 11.84
C TRP A 50 -0.73 -21.36 12.14
N ASP A 51 0.09 -22.31 11.71
CA ASP A 51 1.56 -22.31 11.81
C ASP A 51 2.24 -22.39 10.44
N ALA A 52 1.44 -22.27 9.37
CA ALA A 52 1.90 -22.40 8.01
C ALA A 52 2.72 -21.18 7.57
N GLY A 53 3.69 -21.43 6.68
CA GLY A 53 4.29 -20.35 5.92
C GLY A 53 3.30 -19.78 4.88
N LEU A 54 3.57 -18.56 4.42
CA LEU A 54 2.80 -17.91 3.38
C LEU A 54 3.63 -17.82 2.09
N ASN A 55 3.12 -18.35 0.99
CA ASN A 55 3.72 -18.14 -0.32
C ASN A 55 3.14 -16.87 -0.96
N ILE A 56 4.01 -16.04 -1.53
CA ILE A 56 3.63 -14.82 -2.21
C ILE A 56 4.12 -14.93 -3.66
N GLY A 57 3.19 -15.09 -4.59
CA GLY A 57 3.46 -15.13 -6.03
C GLY A 57 3.16 -13.78 -6.68
N LEU A 58 4.13 -13.22 -7.38
CA LEU A 58 4.05 -11.90 -8.02
C LEU A 58 4.31 -12.06 -9.52
N GLY A 59 3.39 -11.59 -10.35
CA GLY A 59 3.48 -11.69 -11.80
C GLY A 59 3.44 -10.32 -12.48
N GLY A 60 4.43 -10.05 -13.34
CA GLY A 60 4.48 -8.92 -14.26
C GLY A 60 4.68 -7.57 -13.58
N LEU A 61 5.39 -7.50 -12.45
CA LEU A 61 5.63 -6.22 -11.76
C LEU A 61 6.46 -5.26 -12.62
N ALA A 62 6.05 -3.98 -12.67
CA ALA A 62 6.85 -2.93 -13.28
C ALA A 62 7.96 -2.45 -12.33
N SER A 63 9.00 -1.80 -12.88
CA SER A 63 10.15 -1.32 -12.10
C SER A 63 9.79 -0.29 -11.01
N GLY A 64 8.69 0.45 -11.20
CA GLY A 64 8.15 1.40 -10.23
C GLY A 64 7.15 0.82 -9.23
N ASP A 65 6.79 -0.47 -9.36
CA ASP A 65 5.86 -1.13 -8.45
C ASP A 65 6.59 -1.57 -7.17
N VAL A 66 5.83 -1.66 -6.08
CA VAL A 66 6.35 -2.02 -4.76
C VAL A 66 5.45 -3.05 -4.10
N VAL A 67 6.05 -4.06 -3.48
CA VAL A 67 5.34 -4.97 -2.58
C VAL A 67 5.85 -4.72 -1.18
N ASN A 68 4.96 -4.38 -0.26
CA ASN A 68 5.31 -4.08 1.13
C ASN A 68 4.62 -5.08 2.05
N ILE A 69 5.40 -5.94 2.71
CA ILE A 69 4.94 -6.98 3.61
C ILE A 69 5.23 -6.52 5.04
N VAL A 70 4.23 -6.51 5.91
CA VAL A 70 4.38 -6.01 7.29
C VAL A 70 3.90 -7.04 8.31
N PRO A 71 4.54 -7.08 9.50
CA PRO A 71 3.95 -7.76 10.63
C PRO A 71 2.71 -7.00 11.08
N GLY A 72 1.66 -7.74 11.41
CA GLY A 72 0.39 -7.23 11.91
C GLY A 72 -0.20 -8.08 13.02
N GLY A 73 -1.50 -7.90 13.26
CA GLY A 73 -2.21 -8.62 14.31
C GLY A 73 -2.30 -10.13 14.06
N THR A 74 -2.62 -10.87 15.11
CA THR A 74 -2.83 -12.32 15.02
C THR A 74 -4.17 -12.65 14.33
N GLY A 75 -4.23 -13.82 13.69
CA GLY A 75 -5.50 -14.40 13.24
C GLY A 75 -6.07 -13.87 11.91
N ARG A 76 -5.31 -13.10 11.12
CA ARG A 76 -5.72 -12.69 9.77
C ARG A 76 -4.56 -12.38 8.84
N ILE A 77 -4.82 -12.48 7.54
CA ILE A 77 -4.00 -11.91 6.46
C ILE A 77 -4.83 -10.81 5.80
N VAL A 78 -4.25 -9.62 5.62
CA VAL A 78 -4.89 -8.50 4.91
C VAL A 78 -4.01 -8.08 3.75
N SER A 79 -4.53 -8.18 2.53
CA SER A 79 -3.83 -7.71 1.33
C SER A 79 -4.59 -6.56 0.70
N LYS A 80 -3.88 -5.48 0.37
CA LYS A 80 -4.42 -4.28 -0.26
C LYS A 80 -3.65 -3.97 -1.53
N VAL A 81 -4.36 -3.69 -2.61
CA VAL A 81 -3.76 -3.16 -3.84
C VAL A 81 -4.03 -1.68 -3.90
N VAL A 82 -2.97 -0.89 -3.93
CA VAL A 82 -3.00 0.55 -4.12
C VAL A 82 -2.45 0.89 -5.50
N THR A 83 -3.10 1.81 -6.20
CA THR A 83 -2.62 2.30 -7.49
C THR A 83 -2.49 3.81 -7.45
N ILE A 84 -1.39 4.32 -7.99
CA ILE A 84 -1.20 5.75 -8.26
C ILE A 84 -1.05 5.96 -9.75
N ALA A 85 -1.70 6.99 -10.30
CA ALA A 85 -1.54 7.38 -11.69
C ALA A 85 -0.12 7.92 -11.92
N ASP A 86 0.50 7.53 -13.03
CA ASP A 86 1.70 8.21 -13.52
C ASP A 86 1.24 9.57 -14.06
N MET A 87 1.53 10.66 -13.35
CA MET A 87 1.41 11.99 -13.95
C MET A 87 2.72 12.34 -14.66
N PRO A 88 2.68 12.72 -15.95
CA PRO A 88 3.84 13.35 -16.57
C PRO A 88 4.12 14.66 -15.85
N VAL A 89 5.35 14.83 -15.37
CA VAL A 89 5.78 16.09 -14.77
C VAL A 89 6.37 16.94 -15.88
N GLY A 90 5.65 17.97 -16.27
CA GLY A 90 6.19 19.03 -17.12
C GLY A 90 6.97 20.03 -16.28
N VAL A 91 8.29 19.83 -16.14
CA VAL A 91 9.29 20.92 -16.24
C VAL A 91 10.49 20.34 -17.00
N PRO A 92 10.95 20.95 -18.11
CA PRO A 92 11.98 20.36 -18.99
C PRO A 92 13.36 20.10 -18.37
N ASP A 93 13.65 20.53 -17.14
CA ASP A 93 15.03 20.65 -16.66
C ASP A 93 15.33 20.03 -15.28
N SER A 94 14.51 19.10 -14.76
CA SER A 94 14.81 18.43 -13.48
C SER A 94 14.64 16.92 -13.51
N ASN A 95 15.75 16.20 -13.32
CA ASN A 95 15.86 14.72 -13.28
C ASN A 95 15.17 14.05 -12.08
N THR A 96 14.40 14.78 -11.27
CA THR A 96 13.69 14.19 -10.12
C THR A 96 12.34 14.86 -9.97
N SER A 97 11.30 14.09 -10.29
CA SER A 97 9.91 14.53 -10.29
C SER A 97 9.14 13.63 -9.34
N LEU A 98 8.80 14.13 -8.15
CA LEU A 98 7.87 13.42 -7.25
C LEU A 98 6.45 13.61 -7.76
N THR A 99 5.80 12.49 -8.10
CA THR A 99 4.41 12.44 -8.52
C THR A 99 3.52 12.64 -7.29
N ALA A 100 2.67 13.68 -7.26
CA ALA A 100 1.57 13.71 -6.28
C ALA A 100 0.67 12.47 -6.53
N PRO A 101 0.30 11.69 -5.50
CA PRO A 101 -0.39 10.42 -5.71
C PRO A 101 -1.85 10.72 -6.08
N LEU A 102 -2.15 10.70 -7.38
CA LEU A 102 -3.53 10.63 -7.84
C LEU A 102 -3.97 9.16 -7.86
N PRO A 103 -5.24 8.85 -7.54
CA PRO A 103 -5.80 7.52 -7.77
C PRO A 103 -5.50 7.01 -9.18
N GLY A 104 -4.85 5.85 -9.24
CA GLY A 104 -4.58 5.15 -10.49
C GLY A 104 -5.83 4.47 -11.06
N ALA A 105 -5.63 3.74 -12.15
CA ALA A 105 -6.67 2.94 -12.77
C ALA A 105 -7.16 1.83 -11.84
N ASP A 106 -8.38 1.36 -12.06
CA ASP A 106 -8.94 0.27 -11.26
C ASP A 106 -8.24 -1.06 -11.54
N VAL A 107 -8.25 -1.92 -10.52
CA VAL A 107 -7.61 -3.23 -10.56
C VAL A 107 -8.70 -4.30 -10.58
N PRO A 108 -8.75 -5.16 -11.61
CA PRO A 108 -9.69 -6.27 -11.66
C PRO A 108 -9.54 -7.18 -10.44
N GLU A 109 -10.65 -7.65 -9.86
CA GLU A 109 -10.64 -8.45 -8.63
C GLU A 109 -9.79 -9.72 -8.72
N ASN A 110 -9.75 -10.34 -9.91
CA ASN A 110 -8.95 -11.54 -10.18
C ASN A 110 -7.43 -11.29 -10.20
N SER A 111 -6.99 -10.02 -10.20
CA SER A 111 -5.58 -9.64 -10.12
C SER A 111 -4.97 -9.97 -8.76
N LEU A 112 -5.78 -10.11 -7.70
CA LEU A 112 -5.33 -10.48 -6.36
C LEU A 112 -6.11 -11.70 -5.85
N GLN A 113 -5.41 -12.74 -5.45
CA GLN A 113 -5.97 -13.90 -4.75
C GLN A 113 -5.28 -14.05 -3.40
N VAL A 114 -6.06 -14.33 -2.36
CA VAL A 114 -5.58 -14.48 -0.98
C VAL A 114 -6.24 -15.69 -0.37
N SER A 115 -5.45 -16.58 0.19
CA SER A 115 -5.86 -17.73 1.00
C SER A 115 -5.07 -17.73 2.31
N SER A 116 -5.25 -18.75 3.14
CA SER A 116 -4.47 -18.93 4.36
C SER A 116 -3.00 -19.31 4.10
N THR A 117 -2.65 -19.80 2.90
CA THR A 117 -1.29 -20.27 2.58
C THR A 117 -0.65 -19.53 1.41
N ASP A 118 -1.43 -18.78 0.64
CA ASP A 118 -0.97 -18.15 -0.59
C ASP A 118 -1.55 -16.73 -0.76
N VAL A 119 -0.70 -15.81 -1.22
CA VAL A 119 -1.09 -14.54 -1.83
C VAL A 119 -0.56 -14.54 -3.25
N SER A 120 -1.44 -14.44 -4.25
CA SER A 120 -1.05 -14.33 -5.65
C SER A 120 -1.50 -12.99 -6.20
N PHE A 121 -0.58 -12.26 -6.82
CA PHE A 121 -0.87 -11.01 -7.49
C PHE A 121 -0.36 -11.04 -8.92
N GLN A 122 -1.25 -10.81 -9.88
CA GLN A 122 -0.93 -10.63 -11.28
C GLN A 122 -1.19 -9.17 -11.66
N ARG A 123 -0.14 -8.45 -12.05
CA ARG A 123 -0.25 -7.05 -12.46
C ARG A 123 -1.17 -6.94 -13.67
N PRO A 124 -2.28 -6.16 -13.60
CA PRO A 124 -3.10 -5.88 -14.77
C PRO A 124 -2.39 -4.92 -15.72
N ALA A 125 -2.79 -4.91 -16.98
CA ALA A 125 -2.26 -4.02 -18.01
C ALA A 125 -2.79 -2.58 -17.84
N ILE A 126 -2.40 -1.91 -16.76
CA ILE A 126 -2.75 -0.52 -16.43
C ILE A 126 -1.53 0.39 -16.44
N GLN A 127 -1.78 1.67 -16.72
CA GLN A 127 -0.81 2.77 -16.53
C GLN A 127 -0.78 3.18 -15.05
N GLY A 128 0.38 3.63 -14.56
CA GLY A 128 0.59 3.93 -13.15
C GLY A 128 1.41 2.87 -12.41
N ARG A 129 1.71 3.19 -11.15
CA ARG A 129 2.46 2.33 -10.23
C ARG A 129 1.52 1.65 -9.24
N ILE A 130 1.89 0.45 -8.84
CA ILE A 130 1.13 -0.38 -7.91
C ILE A 130 1.92 -0.58 -6.61
N LEU A 131 1.25 -0.40 -5.49
CA LEU A 131 1.68 -0.90 -4.20
C LEU A 131 0.80 -2.07 -3.79
N LEU A 132 1.40 -3.25 -3.61
CA LEU A 132 0.76 -4.38 -2.94
C LEU A 132 1.18 -4.36 -1.46
N TYR A 133 0.25 -4.05 -0.57
CA TYR A 133 0.49 -4.03 0.87
C TYR A 133 -0.10 -5.27 1.53
N ILE A 134 0.73 -6.08 2.20
CA ILE A 134 0.34 -7.36 2.79
C ILE A 134 0.66 -7.31 4.29
N GLU A 135 -0.37 -7.36 5.13
CA GLU A 135 -0.28 -7.54 6.57
C GLU A 135 -0.46 -9.02 6.90
N VAL A 136 0.49 -9.59 7.62
CA VAL A 136 0.51 -11.00 8.06
C VAL A 136 0.76 -11.08 9.57
N PRO A 137 0.38 -12.16 10.26
CA PRO A 137 0.74 -12.33 11.67
C PRO A 137 2.25 -12.21 11.87
N GLU A 138 2.67 -11.54 12.94
CA GLU A 138 4.09 -11.40 13.28
C GLU A 138 4.79 -12.77 13.35
N GLY A 139 6.00 -12.86 12.78
CA GLY A 139 6.79 -14.08 12.74
C GLY A 139 6.40 -15.06 11.63
N THR A 140 5.36 -14.77 10.83
CA THR A 140 5.01 -15.55 9.64
C THR A 140 6.22 -15.73 8.74
N LYS A 141 6.49 -16.97 8.31
CA LYS A 141 7.55 -17.27 7.33
C LYS A 141 7.00 -17.06 5.93
N VAL A 142 7.53 -16.09 5.20
CA VAL A 142 7.10 -15.80 3.82
C VAL A 142 8.11 -16.34 2.81
N SER A 143 7.60 -16.92 1.72
CA SER A 143 8.37 -17.25 0.53
C SER A 143 7.84 -16.39 -0.62
N VAL A 144 8.70 -15.58 -1.24
CA VAL A 144 8.29 -14.68 -2.32
C VAL A 144 8.90 -15.14 -3.64
N THR A 145 8.04 -15.28 -4.66
CA THR A 145 8.42 -15.57 -6.04
C THR A 145 7.90 -14.45 -6.93
N ALA A 146 8.77 -13.84 -7.73
CA ALA A 146 8.41 -12.82 -8.72
C ALA A 146 8.82 -13.32 -10.11
N ASP A 147 7.88 -13.38 -11.05
CA ASP A 147 8.12 -13.82 -12.44
C ASP A 147 8.92 -15.15 -12.51
N ALA A 148 8.45 -16.15 -11.75
CA ALA A 148 9.08 -17.46 -11.56
C ALA A 148 10.47 -17.46 -10.90
N SER A 149 11.01 -16.30 -10.53
CA SER A 149 12.27 -16.16 -9.80
C SER A 149 12.00 -16.07 -8.31
N ARG A 150 12.66 -16.91 -7.53
CA ARG A 150 12.56 -16.86 -6.07
C ARG A 150 13.33 -15.65 -5.54
N VAL A 151 12.63 -14.74 -4.89
CA VAL A 151 13.19 -13.53 -4.26
C VAL A 151 13.67 -13.85 -2.84
N VAL A 152 12.84 -14.54 -2.07
CA VAL A 152 13.16 -14.96 -0.70
C VAL A 152 12.47 -16.28 -0.36
N ASN A 153 13.07 -17.06 0.54
CA ASN A 153 12.55 -18.34 0.99
C ASN A 153 12.37 -18.36 2.50
N ALA A 154 11.16 -18.68 2.97
CA ALA A 154 10.84 -18.92 4.39
C ALA A 154 11.37 -17.85 5.36
N TYR A 155 11.33 -16.57 4.97
CA TYR A 155 11.86 -15.47 5.76
C TYR A 155 10.84 -15.02 6.81
N PRO A 156 11.20 -14.93 8.10
CA PRO A 156 10.28 -14.51 9.13
C PRO A 156 9.97 -13.01 9.04
N VAL A 157 8.69 -12.65 9.00
CA VAL A 157 8.22 -11.26 9.01
C VAL A 157 8.12 -10.76 10.45
N SER A 158 9.25 -10.33 11.02
CA SER A 158 9.31 -9.63 12.32
C SER A 158 9.48 -8.11 12.18
N ALA A 159 9.77 -7.65 10.97
CA ALA A 159 9.86 -6.24 10.61
C ALA A 159 9.31 -6.04 9.20
N PRO A 160 8.90 -4.82 8.82
CA PRO A 160 8.44 -4.52 7.47
C PRO A 160 9.50 -4.87 6.41
N LEU A 161 9.05 -5.55 5.35
CA LEU A 161 9.85 -5.96 4.20
C LEU A 161 9.31 -5.31 2.93
N ASN A 162 10.20 -5.00 2.00
CA ASN A 162 9.87 -4.52 0.67
C ASN A 162 10.40 -5.52 -0.37
N VAL A 163 9.62 -5.84 -1.39
CA VAL A 163 10.09 -6.47 -2.62
C VAL A 163 9.91 -5.51 -3.78
N LYS A 164 11.03 -5.13 -4.41
CA LYS A 164 11.09 -4.24 -5.58
C LYS A 164 12.12 -4.76 -6.57
N GLY A 165 11.76 -4.85 -7.85
CA GLY A 165 12.67 -5.31 -8.91
C GLY A 165 13.28 -6.69 -8.64
N GLY A 166 12.55 -7.58 -7.96
CA GLY A 166 13.04 -8.91 -7.59
C GLY A 166 14.02 -8.95 -6.41
N VAL A 167 14.21 -7.84 -5.69
CA VAL A 167 15.12 -7.75 -4.53
C VAL A 167 14.32 -7.49 -3.26
N LEU A 168 14.73 -8.14 -2.16
CA LEU A 168 14.21 -7.89 -0.81
C LEU A 168 14.96 -6.71 -0.16
N GLY A 169 14.22 -5.78 0.43
CA GLY A 169 14.75 -4.64 1.17
C GLY A 169 13.91 -4.30 2.40
N LYS A 170 14.24 -3.17 3.03
CA LYS A 170 13.51 -2.65 4.18
C LYS A 170 12.15 -2.09 3.74
N GLY A 171 11.08 -2.57 4.37
CA GLY A 171 9.72 -2.09 4.14
C GLY A 171 9.32 -0.92 5.02
N GLN A 172 8.07 -0.52 4.86
CA GLN A 172 7.43 0.57 5.58
C GLN A 172 6.35 0.04 6.53
N SER A 173 6.35 0.51 7.78
CA SER A 173 5.50 -0.04 8.85
C SER A 173 4.01 0.28 8.70
N THR A 174 3.63 1.20 7.83
CA THR A 174 2.24 1.64 7.66
C THR A 174 1.92 1.79 6.18
N LEU A 175 0.66 1.57 5.80
CA LEU A 175 0.19 1.77 4.43
C LEU A 175 0.53 3.16 3.90
N GLY A 176 0.32 4.21 4.69
CA GLY A 176 0.65 5.58 4.28
C GLY A 176 2.13 5.78 3.95
N LYS A 177 3.04 5.25 4.77
CA LYS A 177 4.49 5.30 4.48
C LYS A 177 4.85 4.50 3.23
N ALA A 178 4.23 3.35 3.02
CA ALA A 178 4.43 2.55 1.82
C ALA A 178 3.92 3.27 0.55
N ILE A 179 2.81 4.04 0.65
CA ILE A 179 2.32 4.89 -0.45
C ILE A 179 3.34 5.98 -0.79
N VAL A 180 3.95 6.62 0.22
CA VAL A 180 4.96 7.65 -0.04
C VAL A 180 6.21 7.06 -0.71
N MET A 181 6.61 5.84 -0.30
CA MET A 181 7.68 5.10 -0.97
C MET A 181 7.36 4.78 -2.45
N LEU A 182 6.09 4.59 -2.81
CA LEU A 182 5.66 4.40 -4.21
C LEU A 182 5.80 5.68 -5.06
N MET A 183 5.73 6.86 -4.43
CA MET A 183 5.92 8.16 -5.11
C MET A 183 7.40 8.42 -5.45
N ASP A 184 8.32 7.91 -4.64
CA ASP A 184 9.78 8.02 -4.86
C ASP A 184 10.47 6.65 -4.82
N PRO A 185 10.28 5.83 -5.87
CA PRO A 185 10.77 4.47 -5.86
C PRO A 185 12.31 4.42 -5.92
N GLU A 186 12.99 5.44 -6.46
CA GLU A 186 14.45 5.45 -6.63
C GLU A 186 15.20 5.82 -5.35
N ASN A 187 14.64 6.66 -4.48
CA ASN A 187 15.33 7.18 -3.29
C ASN A 187 14.59 6.80 -2.01
N GLY A 188 14.64 5.51 -1.68
CA GLY A 188 13.98 4.86 -0.54
C GLY A 188 13.85 5.72 0.70
N ASP A 189 12.69 5.60 1.34
CA ASP A 189 12.25 6.35 2.52
C ASP A 189 12.39 7.89 2.40
N PRO A 190 11.36 8.59 1.90
CA PRO A 190 11.36 10.04 1.86
C PRO A 190 11.43 10.71 3.25
N SER A 191 11.36 9.96 4.36
CA SER A 191 11.54 10.51 5.71
C SER A 191 12.91 11.16 5.95
N ASP A 192 13.95 10.82 5.17
CA ASP A 192 15.30 11.34 5.44
C ASP A 192 15.61 12.68 4.74
N GLY A 193 14.94 13.06 3.64
CA GLY A 193 15.43 14.14 2.76
C GLY A 193 14.38 15.16 2.27
N ILE A 194 14.77 16.43 2.22
CA ILE A 194 14.07 17.48 1.47
C ILE A 194 14.40 17.29 -0.01
N LYS A 195 13.41 17.23 -0.90
CA LYS A 195 13.60 16.97 -2.34
C LYS A 195 13.02 18.09 -3.20
N GLY A 196 13.76 18.54 -4.20
CA GLY A 196 13.27 19.57 -5.14
C GLY A 196 12.18 19.03 -6.05
N LEU A 197 11.14 19.82 -6.29
CA LEU A 197 10.01 19.54 -7.19
C LEU A 197 9.96 20.46 -8.42
N GLY A 198 10.97 21.33 -8.57
CA GLY A 198 10.98 22.41 -9.55
C GLY A 198 10.18 23.63 -9.11
N GLY A 199 10.38 24.78 -9.78
CA GLY A 199 9.58 26.00 -9.55
C GLY A 199 9.57 26.53 -8.11
N ASN A 200 10.71 26.48 -7.41
CA ASN A 200 10.85 26.83 -5.99
C ASN A 200 9.96 26.01 -5.02
N LYS A 201 9.54 24.81 -5.45
CA LYS A 201 8.72 23.90 -4.65
C LYS A 201 9.55 22.69 -4.22
N TYR A 202 9.34 22.24 -2.99
CA TYR A 202 10.07 21.13 -2.38
C TYR A 202 9.11 20.15 -1.71
N PHE A 203 9.44 18.87 -1.76
CA PHE A 203 8.85 17.89 -0.87
C PHE A 203 9.58 17.94 0.47
N VAL A 204 8.83 18.12 1.54
CA VAL A 204 9.35 18.15 2.91
C VAL A 204 8.54 17.17 3.76
N PRO A 205 9.17 16.25 4.50
CA PRO A 205 8.47 15.38 5.44
C PRO A 205 7.68 16.20 6.47
N TYR A 206 6.45 15.79 6.76
CA TYR A 206 5.55 16.55 7.63
C TYR A 206 6.14 16.77 9.03
N GLU A 207 6.89 15.79 9.54
CA GLU A 207 7.61 15.85 10.81
C GLU A 207 8.71 16.93 10.89
N LYS A 208 9.16 17.47 9.75
CA LYS A 208 10.12 18.58 9.69
C LYS A 208 9.44 19.95 9.60
N LEU A 209 8.11 20.00 9.63
CA LEU A 209 7.33 21.23 9.55
C LEU A 209 6.77 21.61 10.93
N SER A 210 6.85 22.90 11.25
CA SER A 210 6.25 23.47 12.47
C SER A 210 4.83 23.94 12.18
N VAL A 211 3.84 23.38 12.88
CA VAL A 211 2.43 23.83 12.82
C VAL A 211 2.22 24.96 13.83
N THR A 212 1.74 26.11 13.37
CA THR A 212 1.46 27.29 14.21
C THR A 212 0.00 27.37 14.65
N ASN A 213 -0.93 26.77 13.91
CA ASN A 213 -2.36 26.78 14.22
C ASN A 213 -3.10 25.55 13.65
N GLY A 214 -4.18 25.13 14.30
CA GLY A 214 -5.17 24.17 13.77
C GLY A 214 -4.93 22.69 14.09
N GLN A 215 -3.90 22.35 14.88
CA GLN A 215 -3.52 20.96 15.15
C GLN A 215 -4.64 20.15 15.85
N ASN A 216 -5.41 20.80 16.73
CA ASN A 216 -6.52 20.17 17.46
C ASN A 216 -7.66 19.71 16.55
N SER A 217 -7.78 20.28 15.34
CA SER A 217 -8.83 19.93 14.38
C SER A 217 -8.61 18.57 13.69
N LEU A 218 -7.42 17.97 13.86
CA LEU A 218 -7.06 16.67 13.27
C LEU A 218 -7.25 15.50 14.23
N VAL A 219 -7.45 15.77 15.53
CA VAL A 219 -7.51 14.73 16.56
C VAL A 219 -8.73 13.81 16.35
N GLY A 220 -8.48 12.51 16.37
CA GLY A 220 -9.52 11.48 16.19
C GLY A 220 -9.90 11.20 14.73
N LEU A 221 -9.29 11.88 13.76
CA LEU A 221 -9.43 11.55 12.35
C LEU A 221 -8.35 10.55 11.95
N SER A 222 -8.72 9.48 11.25
CA SER A 222 -7.74 8.62 10.58
C SER A 222 -7.71 8.98 9.10
N PHE A 223 -6.57 9.48 8.62
CA PHE A 223 -6.45 9.92 7.24
C PHE A 223 -5.02 9.89 6.68
N ILE A 224 -4.94 9.99 5.36
CA ILE A 224 -3.73 10.29 4.59
C ILE A 224 -4.11 11.40 3.62
N ALA A 225 -3.33 12.46 3.56
CA ALA A 225 -3.54 13.57 2.63
C ALA A 225 -2.21 14.10 2.09
N ASN A 226 -2.21 14.55 0.85
CA ASN A 226 -1.16 15.42 0.35
C ASN A 226 -1.64 16.87 0.50
N ILE A 227 -0.79 17.74 1.05
CA ILE A 227 -1.05 19.16 1.12
C ILE A 227 0.08 19.95 0.46
N ASP A 228 -0.29 21.03 -0.21
CA ASP A 228 0.65 22.04 -0.69
C ASP A 228 0.54 23.29 0.19
N ILE A 229 1.70 23.82 0.58
CA ILE A 229 1.89 24.96 1.46
C ILE A 229 2.67 26.02 0.67
N ASP A 230 2.21 27.26 0.69
CA ASP A 230 2.91 28.38 0.05
C ASP A 230 4.06 28.94 0.90
N GLU A 231 4.76 29.93 0.38
CA GLU A 231 5.89 30.60 1.02
C GLU A 231 5.52 31.32 2.33
N SER A 232 4.22 31.54 2.60
CA SER A 232 3.72 32.15 3.84
C SER A 232 3.40 31.13 4.93
N GLY A 233 3.50 29.83 4.64
CA GLY A 233 3.07 28.78 5.54
C GLY A 233 1.55 28.50 5.49
N THR A 234 0.85 28.98 4.45
CA THR A 234 -0.58 28.75 4.26
C THR A 234 -0.82 27.51 3.39
N VAL A 235 -1.74 26.65 3.80
CA VAL A 235 -2.19 25.52 2.98
C VAL A 235 -2.98 26.04 1.78
N THR A 236 -2.49 25.78 0.57
CA THR A 236 -3.09 26.23 -0.69
C THR A 236 -3.83 25.12 -1.42
N THR A 237 -3.43 23.87 -1.22
CA THR A 237 -4.12 22.71 -1.79
C THR A 237 -4.17 21.59 -0.77
N VAL A 238 -5.32 20.95 -0.65
CA VAL A 238 -5.49 19.72 0.11
C VAL A 238 -6.03 18.64 -0.81
N ARG A 239 -5.37 17.49 -0.82
CA ARG A 239 -5.82 16.28 -1.51
C ARG A 239 -5.90 15.16 -0.50
N VAL A 240 -7.10 14.88 -0.01
CA VAL A 240 -7.31 13.77 0.92
C VAL A 240 -7.28 12.47 0.14
N LEU A 241 -6.30 11.62 0.46
CA LEU A 241 -6.03 10.35 -0.21
C LEU A 241 -6.80 9.21 0.45
N GLN A 242 -6.99 9.28 1.76
CA GLN A 242 -7.75 8.31 2.54
C GLN A 242 -8.30 8.96 3.82
N PRO A 243 -9.57 8.73 4.21
CA PRO A 243 -10.66 8.41 3.30
C PRO A 243 -10.75 9.50 2.22
N LEU A 244 -10.72 9.08 0.95
CA LEU A 244 -10.55 10.00 -0.17
C LEU A 244 -11.65 11.06 -0.20
N ASN A 245 -11.29 12.30 -0.53
CA ASN A 245 -12.19 13.45 -0.64
C ASN A 245 -13.03 13.72 0.62
N SER A 246 -12.61 13.26 1.79
CA SER A 246 -13.30 13.55 3.04
C SER A 246 -13.37 15.07 3.27
N PRO A 247 -14.57 15.68 3.23
CA PRO A 247 -14.69 17.13 3.41
C PRO A 247 -14.29 17.53 4.82
N GLN A 248 -14.55 16.67 5.81
CA GLN A 248 -14.14 16.88 7.20
C GLN A 248 -12.61 16.99 7.31
N VAL A 249 -11.87 16.05 6.71
CA VAL A 249 -10.41 16.07 6.70
C VAL A 249 -9.90 17.26 5.89
N SER A 250 -10.50 17.53 4.73
CA SER A 250 -10.10 18.66 3.87
C SER A 250 -10.27 20.00 4.59
N ASN A 251 -11.40 20.20 5.27
CA ASN A 251 -11.67 21.43 6.01
C ASN A 251 -10.73 21.60 7.20
N ALA A 252 -10.45 20.51 7.93
CA ALA A 252 -9.49 20.54 9.03
C ALA A 252 -8.08 20.89 8.55
N LEU A 253 -7.63 20.28 7.43
CA LEU A 253 -6.31 20.54 6.84
C LEU A 253 -6.19 21.95 6.24
N ASN A 254 -7.24 22.47 5.60
CA ASN A 254 -7.26 23.85 5.09
C ASN A 254 -7.16 24.90 6.23
N GLY A 255 -7.58 24.53 7.44
CA GLY A 255 -7.46 25.35 8.65
C GLY A 255 -6.06 25.40 9.24
N LEU A 256 -5.14 24.53 8.81
CA LEU A 256 -3.77 24.51 9.32
C LEU A 256 -2.98 25.74 8.86
N ARG A 257 -2.08 26.18 9.72
CA ARG A 257 -1.03 27.14 9.39
C ARG A 257 0.31 26.61 9.86
N PHE A 258 1.34 26.88 9.08
CA PHE A 258 2.71 26.45 9.31
C PHE A 258 3.62 27.66 9.47
N GLU A 259 4.77 27.48 10.10
CA GLU A 259 5.87 28.43 9.94
C GLU A 259 6.36 28.37 8.48
N PRO A 260 6.69 29.51 7.84
CA PRO A 260 7.33 29.52 6.54
C PRO A 260 8.56 28.63 6.52
N PHE A 261 8.62 27.68 5.59
CA PHE A 261 9.77 26.79 5.48
C PHE A 261 10.92 27.51 4.77
N ILE A 262 12.07 27.61 5.45
CA ILE A 262 13.25 28.30 4.93
C ILE A 262 14.28 27.28 4.46
N LEU A 263 14.69 27.39 3.20
CA LEU A 263 15.77 26.61 2.61
C LEU A 263 16.78 27.56 1.96
N ASN A 264 18.06 27.43 2.33
CA ASN A 264 19.13 28.30 1.83
C ASN A 264 18.86 29.81 1.99
N GLY A 265 18.21 30.20 3.09
CA GLY A 265 17.91 31.60 3.40
C GLY A 265 16.69 32.19 2.68
N ALA A 266 15.97 31.39 1.88
CA ALA A 266 14.74 31.81 1.19
C ALA A 266 13.54 30.98 1.66
N THR A 267 12.36 31.59 1.66
CA THR A 267 11.10 30.85 1.84
C THR A 267 10.73 30.12 0.56
N VAL A 268 10.24 28.89 0.70
CA VAL A 268 9.95 28.00 -0.43
C VAL A 268 8.55 27.41 -0.33
N LYS A 269 7.98 26.98 -1.46
CA LYS A 269 6.73 26.22 -1.48
C LYS A 269 6.99 24.80 -1.03
N VAL A 270 6.09 24.22 -0.26
CA VAL A 270 6.23 22.87 0.27
C VAL A 270 5.08 21.98 -0.23
N SER A 271 5.39 20.76 -0.62
CA SER A 271 4.42 19.66 -0.70
C SER A 271 4.76 18.65 0.38
N THR A 272 3.75 18.14 1.08
CA THR A 272 3.97 17.14 2.12
C THR A 272 2.83 16.14 2.20
N VAL A 273 3.11 14.97 2.74
CA VAL A 273 2.08 13.96 3.05
C VAL A 273 1.83 13.96 4.55
N VAL A 274 0.61 14.33 4.92
CA VAL A 274 0.12 14.30 6.30
C VAL A 274 -0.62 12.99 6.53
N LYS A 275 -0.41 12.37 7.68
CA LYS A 275 -1.16 11.19 8.11
C LYS A 275 -1.53 11.27 9.58
N GLN A 276 -2.68 10.72 9.92
CA GLN A 276 -3.19 10.58 11.28
C GLN A 276 -3.88 9.23 11.43
#